data_AF-A0A812YQB7-F1
#
_entry.id   AF-A0A812YQB7-F1
#
_cell.length_a   1.000
_cell.length_b   1.000
_cell.length_c   1.000
_cell.angle_alpha   90.00
_cell.angle_beta   90.00
_cell.angle_gamma   90.00
#
_symmetry.space_group_name_H-M   'P 1'
#
loop_
_entity.id
_entity.type
_entity.pdbx_description
1 polymer ?
#
loop_
_entity_poly.entity_id
_entity_poly.type
_entity_poly.pdbx_seq_one_letter_code
_entity_poly.pdbx_strand_id
1 'polypeptide(L)'
;MSRAPATLLAGNVAVSLGPDGAPMATLTHPAGGSCQVSLPGVRVTTWKGADGVERLARGPDGGLLPHGLEGIIASTDWTIESLVGGGDGDSLAFSAFAEARAADGVPVRSRAEVRLWAGRLALSLEVAHAGGEEMEWEEEEDPAGVADERRAKRSRILPLPLPDVGLQGNLCCNEAAGSVGGVGGYQDGTKDAFEKTGVRLETMGFSVVKSASSGSVMQFKTLAPTQIALQPGETVSGSLQLTLC
;
A
#
# COMPACT_ATOMS: atom_id res chain seq x y z
N MET A 1 32.21 -8.22 5.11
CA MET A 1 31.80 -6.85 5.49
C MET A 1 30.66 -6.97 6.47
N SER A 2 30.92 -6.81 7.77
CA SER A 2 29.91 -6.98 8.83
C SER A 2 29.02 -5.73 8.88
N ARG A 3 27.71 -5.92 8.67
CA ARG A 3 26.69 -4.90 8.86
C ARG A 3 26.70 -4.49 10.34
N ALA A 4 26.99 -3.24 10.64
CA ALA A 4 26.91 -2.72 12.00
C ALA A 4 25.47 -2.90 12.53
N PRO A 5 25.27 -3.24 13.81
CA PRO A 5 23.94 -3.29 14.39
C PRO A 5 23.33 -1.89 14.32
N ALA A 6 22.14 -1.78 13.72
CA ALA A 6 21.41 -0.53 13.62
C ALA A 6 21.26 0.07 15.02
N THR A 7 21.87 1.23 15.24
CA THR A 7 21.77 1.98 16.49
C THR A 7 20.29 2.31 16.72
N LEU A 8 19.69 1.66 17.71
CA LEU A 8 18.33 1.93 18.19
C LEU A 8 18.30 3.35 18.78
N LEU A 9 17.75 4.32 18.04
CA LEU A 9 17.24 5.56 18.63
C LEU A 9 15.77 5.31 19.01
N ALA A 10 15.59 4.79 20.22
CA ALA A 10 14.30 4.50 20.82
C ALA A 10 13.50 5.80 21.02
N GLY A 11 12.43 5.98 20.24
CA GLY A 11 11.47 7.08 20.43
C GLY A 11 10.78 7.59 19.16
N ASN A 12 11.42 7.44 18.00
CA ASN A 12 10.92 8.02 16.74
C ASN A 12 9.87 7.15 16.04
N VAL A 13 9.79 5.87 16.41
CA VAL A 13 8.76 4.94 15.95
C VAL A 13 8.17 4.25 17.19
N ALA A 14 6.86 4.32 17.34
CA ALA A 14 6.12 3.70 18.43
C ALA A 14 4.90 2.97 17.91
N VAL A 15 4.50 1.89 18.57
CA VAL A 15 3.24 1.18 18.30
C VAL A 15 2.35 1.29 19.53
N SER A 16 1.10 1.69 19.30
CA SER A 16 0.06 1.76 20.32
C SER A 16 -1.23 1.16 19.79
N LEU A 17 -2.28 1.16 20.61
CA LEU A 17 -3.63 0.89 20.13
C LEU A 17 -4.29 2.20 19.70
N GLY A 18 -4.95 2.17 18.56
CA GLY A 18 -5.80 3.24 18.07
C GLY A 18 -7.12 3.34 18.85
N PRO A 19 -7.95 4.35 18.55
CA PRO A 19 -9.26 4.53 19.18
C PRO A 19 -10.23 3.35 18.97
N ASP A 20 -10.03 2.60 17.90
CA ASP A 20 -10.76 1.38 17.53
C ASP A 20 -10.16 0.10 18.17
N GLY A 21 -9.08 0.25 18.95
CA GLY A 21 -8.35 -0.87 19.53
C GLY A 21 -7.41 -1.57 18.54
N ALA A 22 -7.28 -1.10 17.30
CA ALA A 22 -6.37 -1.69 16.32
C ALA A 22 -4.93 -1.19 16.50
N PRO A 23 -3.90 -1.98 16.14
CA PRO A 23 -2.52 -1.52 16.20
C PRO A 23 -2.29 -0.29 15.30
N MET A 24 -1.63 0.72 15.84
CA MET A 24 -1.30 1.95 15.15
C MET A 24 0.16 2.31 15.40
N ALA A 25 0.93 2.46 14.32
CA ALA A 25 2.29 2.96 14.39
C ALA A 25 2.28 4.49 14.31
N THR A 26 3.13 5.15 15.11
CA THR A 26 3.40 6.58 15.03
C THR A 26 4.87 6.76 14.66
N LEU A 27 5.13 7.49 13.59
CA LEU A 27 6.47 7.85 13.12
C LEU A 27 6.64 9.36 13.35
N THR A 28 7.73 9.76 13.99
CA THR A 28 8.06 11.17 14.26
C THR A 28 9.52 11.39 13.92
N HIS A 29 9.76 12.10 12.83
CA HIS A 29 11.10 12.31 12.31
C HIS A 29 11.81 13.43 13.10
N PRO A 30 13.09 13.26 13.48
CA PRO A 30 13.75 14.17 14.42
C PRO A 30 13.97 15.58 13.85
N ALA A 31 14.13 15.72 12.53
CA ALA A 31 14.15 17.04 11.85
C ALA A 31 12.74 17.65 11.63
N GLY A 32 11.71 17.13 12.30
CA GLY A 32 10.31 17.50 12.13
C GLY A 32 9.56 16.55 11.20
N GLY A 33 8.23 16.65 11.17
CA GLY A 33 7.36 15.77 10.39
C GLY A 33 6.92 14.53 11.16
N SER A 34 5.67 14.12 10.97
CA SER A 34 5.10 12.94 11.63
C SER A 34 3.98 12.32 10.81
N CYS A 35 3.74 11.03 11.01
CA CYS A 35 2.56 10.35 10.49
C CYS A 35 2.11 9.24 11.45
N GLN A 36 0.84 8.85 11.31
CA GLN A 36 0.29 7.67 11.97
C GLN A 36 -0.17 6.69 10.91
N VAL A 37 0.14 5.41 11.14
CA VAL A 37 -0.23 4.30 10.26
C VAL A 37 -1.08 3.32 11.05
N SER A 38 -2.35 3.21 10.68
CA SER A 38 -3.23 2.15 11.16
C SER A 38 -2.84 0.85 10.46
N LEU A 39 -2.59 -0.21 11.23
CA LEU A 39 -2.24 -1.52 10.67
C LEU A 39 -3.37 -2.07 9.80
N PRO A 40 -4.67 -1.96 10.18
CA PRO A 40 -5.76 -2.28 9.30
C PRO A 40 -5.66 -1.58 7.93
N GLY A 41 -5.41 -2.38 6.89
CA GLY A 41 -5.23 -1.91 5.52
C GLY A 41 -4.01 -1.01 5.30
N VAL A 42 -3.05 -0.97 6.23
CA VAL A 42 -1.81 -0.16 6.14
C VAL A 42 -2.11 1.29 5.77
N ARG A 43 -3.05 1.88 6.50
CA ARG A 43 -3.56 3.22 6.21
C ARG A 43 -2.78 4.27 6.97
N VAL A 44 -2.10 5.15 6.26
CA VAL A 44 -1.60 6.39 6.85
C VAL A 44 -2.78 7.32 7.11
N THR A 45 -3.09 7.57 8.39
CA THR A 45 -4.27 8.33 8.82
C THR A 45 -3.97 9.80 9.06
N THR A 46 -2.71 10.14 9.32
CA THR A 46 -2.23 11.52 9.50
C THR A 46 -0.88 11.70 8.83
N TRP A 47 -0.62 12.90 8.32
CA TRP A 47 0.70 13.31 7.90
C TRP A 47 0.86 14.82 8.10
N LYS A 48 1.85 15.18 8.90
CA LYS A 48 2.16 16.58 9.23
C LYS A 48 3.61 16.87 8.87
N GLY A 49 3.85 18.08 8.37
CA GLY A 49 5.21 18.61 8.22
C GLY A 49 5.78 19.11 9.55
N ALA A 50 6.95 19.76 9.49
CA ALA A 50 7.55 20.43 10.64
C ALA A 50 6.69 21.59 11.17
N ASP A 51 5.81 22.16 10.34
CA ASP A 51 4.83 23.19 10.72
C ASP A 51 3.65 22.64 11.53
N GLY A 52 3.54 21.31 11.69
CA GLY A 52 2.47 20.66 12.43
C GLY A 52 1.12 20.64 11.73
N VAL A 53 1.02 21.12 10.48
CA VAL A 53 -0.24 21.21 9.74
C VAL A 53 -0.56 19.87 9.07
N GLU A 54 -1.80 19.42 9.22
CA GLU A 54 -2.30 18.16 8.66
C GLU A 54 -2.46 18.23 7.14
N ARG A 55 -1.94 17.24 6.43
CA ARG A 55 -1.99 17.13 4.97
C ARG A 55 -3.01 16.10 4.49
N LEU A 56 -3.37 15.12 5.31
CA LEU A 56 -4.34 14.10 4.93
C LEU A 56 -5.74 14.46 5.44
N ALA A 57 -6.73 14.31 4.56
CA ALA A 57 -8.12 14.48 4.96
C ALA A 57 -8.52 13.37 5.94
N ARG A 58 -9.23 13.73 7.01
CA ARG A 58 -9.75 12.80 8.01
C ARG A 58 -11.04 12.12 7.54
N GLY A 59 -11.34 10.96 8.12
CA GLY A 59 -12.61 10.26 7.94
C GLY A 59 -12.43 8.80 7.54
N PRO A 60 -13.55 8.04 7.42
CA PRO A 60 -13.53 6.62 7.06
C PRO A 60 -12.95 6.37 5.66
N ASP A 61 -13.03 7.35 4.77
CA ASP A 61 -12.46 7.30 3.42
C ASP A 61 -11.17 8.12 3.29
N GLY A 62 -10.68 8.69 4.40
CA GLY A 62 -9.50 9.56 4.45
C GLY A 62 -8.18 8.80 4.58
N GLY A 63 -7.07 9.53 4.49
CA GLY A 63 -5.72 8.99 4.61
C GLY A 63 -5.07 8.58 3.30
N LEU A 64 -4.03 7.75 3.39
CA LEU A 64 -3.26 7.19 2.27
C LEU A 64 -3.11 5.67 2.49
N LEU A 65 -3.46 4.84 1.51
CA LEU A 65 -3.52 3.39 1.67
C LEU A 65 -3.40 2.62 0.35
N PRO A 66 -3.09 1.31 0.39
CA PRO A 66 -3.27 0.39 -0.73
C PRO A 66 -4.70 0.41 -1.29
N HIS A 67 -4.82 0.12 -2.59
CA HIS A 67 -6.09 0.03 -3.31
C HIS A 67 -6.10 -1.16 -4.27
N GLY A 68 -7.29 -1.72 -4.54
CA GLY A 68 -7.48 -2.83 -5.47
C GLY A 68 -7.15 -4.20 -4.87
N LEU A 69 -7.15 -4.30 -3.54
CA LEU A 69 -6.94 -5.54 -2.77
C LEU A 69 -8.21 -6.00 -2.06
N GLU A 70 -9.29 -5.22 -2.16
CA GLU A 70 -10.57 -5.49 -1.54
C GLU A 70 -11.12 -6.84 -2.04
N GLY A 71 -11.48 -7.73 -1.10
CA GLY A 71 -11.93 -9.08 -1.42
C GLY A 71 -10.80 -10.09 -1.68
N ILE A 72 -9.53 -9.65 -1.68
CA ILE A 72 -8.35 -10.53 -1.76
C ILE A 72 -7.63 -10.56 -0.41
N ILE A 73 -7.28 -9.39 0.13
CA ILE A 73 -6.61 -9.23 1.42
C ILE A 73 -7.55 -8.43 2.31
N ALA A 74 -8.02 -9.01 3.40
CA ALA A 74 -8.85 -8.26 4.34
C ALA A 74 -8.00 -7.18 5.02
N SER A 75 -8.63 -6.06 5.37
CA SER A 75 -7.92 -4.98 6.07
C SER A 75 -7.26 -5.47 7.36
N THR A 76 -7.79 -6.50 8.01
CA THR A 76 -7.27 -7.07 9.26
C THR A 76 -6.15 -8.10 9.08
N ASP A 77 -5.81 -8.51 7.86
CA ASP A 77 -4.84 -9.59 7.60
C ASP A 77 -3.38 -9.11 7.65
N TRP A 78 -3.18 -7.80 7.78
CA TRP A 78 -1.85 -7.19 7.80
C TRP A 78 -1.15 -7.40 9.14
N THR A 79 0.13 -7.74 9.07
CA THR A 79 1.02 -7.92 10.21
C THR A 79 2.20 -6.96 10.09
N ILE A 80 2.66 -6.39 11.21
CA ILE A 80 3.85 -5.53 11.20
C ILE A 80 5.07 -6.42 10.93
N GLU A 81 5.79 -6.12 9.85
CA GLU A 81 7.00 -6.85 9.45
C GLU A 81 8.25 -6.18 10.01
N SER A 82 8.35 -4.85 9.92
CA SER A 82 9.50 -4.11 10.43
C SER A 82 9.19 -2.67 10.79
N LEU A 83 9.98 -2.14 11.73
CA LEU A 83 9.98 -0.75 12.16
C LEU A 83 11.41 -0.26 12.15
N VAL A 84 11.69 0.81 11.42
CA VAL A 84 13.03 1.35 11.25
C VAL A 84 13.04 2.80 11.70
N GLY A 85 13.78 3.08 12.77
CA GLY A 85 14.12 4.44 13.19
C GLY A 85 15.26 5.02 12.37
N GLY A 86 15.55 6.31 12.56
CA GLY A 86 16.59 7.01 11.81
C GLY A 86 16.99 8.33 12.45
N GLY A 87 18.13 8.87 12.01
CA GLY A 87 18.59 10.22 12.35
C GLY A 87 18.07 11.29 11.40
N ASP A 88 18.61 12.51 11.47
CA ASP A 88 18.09 13.69 10.75
C ASP A 88 18.13 13.60 9.22
N GLY A 89 18.98 12.74 8.66
CA GLY A 89 19.12 12.51 7.23
C GLY A 89 18.43 11.24 6.70
N ASP A 90 17.94 10.39 7.60
CA ASP A 90 17.41 9.08 7.27
C ASP A 90 15.88 9.09 7.20
N SER A 91 15.29 8.20 6.42
CA SER A 91 13.85 7.93 6.53
C SER A 91 13.54 7.07 7.75
N LEU A 92 12.42 7.35 8.40
CA LEU A 92 11.75 6.35 9.24
C LEU A 92 10.92 5.42 8.36
N ALA A 93 10.80 4.15 8.72
CA ALA A 93 10.00 3.20 7.95
C ALA A 93 9.10 2.33 8.83
N PHE A 94 7.93 2.02 8.29
CA PHE A 94 6.99 1.00 8.75
C PHE A 94 6.73 0.07 7.57
N SER A 95 6.94 -1.24 7.75
CA SER A 95 6.55 -2.26 6.76
C SER A 95 5.52 -3.18 7.38
N ALA A 96 4.51 -3.53 6.58
CA ALA A 96 3.53 -4.54 6.92
C ALA A 96 3.39 -5.56 5.78
N PHE A 97 3.07 -6.78 6.18
CA PHE A 97 2.96 -7.93 5.29
C PHE A 97 1.64 -8.66 5.52
N ALA A 98 1.05 -9.16 4.44
CA ALA A 98 -0.15 -9.97 4.47
C ALA A 98 0.00 -11.19 3.55
N GLU A 99 -0.51 -12.32 4.01
CA GLU A 99 -0.76 -13.51 3.18
C GLU A 99 -2.24 -13.81 3.19
N ALA A 100 -2.80 -14.10 2.02
CA ALA A 100 -4.21 -14.41 1.88
C ALA A 100 -4.43 -15.42 0.75
N ARG A 101 -5.69 -15.81 0.54
CA ARG A 101 -6.13 -16.52 -0.65
C ARG A 101 -7.26 -15.73 -1.30
N ALA A 102 -7.14 -15.51 -2.61
CA ALA A 102 -8.25 -14.96 -3.39
C ALA A 102 -9.44 -15.94 -3.40
N ALA A 103 -10.61 -15.47 -3.85
CA ALA A 103 -11.85 -16.24 -3.81
C ALA A 103 -11.80 -17.59 -4.57
N ASP A 104 -10.89 -17.71 -5.55
CA ASP A 104 -10.63 -18.92 -6.34
C ASP A 104 -9.53 -19.81 -5.75
N GLY A 105 -9.05 -19.51 -4.54
CA GLY A 105 -8.04 -20.27 -3.82
C GLY A 105 -6.60 -19.88 -4.13
N VAL A 106 -6.38 -18.94 -5.07
CA VAL A 106 -5.04 -18.47 -5.46
C VAL A 106 -4.33 -17.83 -4.26
N PRO A 107 -3.15 -18.32 -3.84
CA PRO A 107 -2.42 -17.73 -2.73
C PRO A 107 -1.78 -16.40 -3.14
N VAL A 108 -1.94 -15.39 -2.29
CA VAL A 108 -1.50 -14.01 -2.52
C VAL A 108 -0.62 -13.57 -1.37
N ARG A 109 0.48 -12.89 -1.70
CA ARG A 109 1.33 -12.20 -0.73
C ARG A 109 1.36 -10.73 -1.05
N SER A 110 1.35 -9.89 -0.03
CA SER A 110 1.51 -8.45 -0.23
C SER A 110 2.36 -7.82 0.86
N ARG A 111 3.15 -6.82 0.46
CA ARG A 111 3.94 -5.98 1.36
C ARG A 111 3.60 -4.53 1.06
N ALA A 112 3.38 -3.75 2.11
CA ALA A 112 3.23 -2.31 2.01
C ALA A 112 4.23 -1.63 2.96
N GLU A 113 4.93 -0.62 2.46
CA GLU A 113 5.94 0.11 3.22
C GLU A 113 5.64 1.61 3.21
N VAL A 114 5.55 2.20 4.40
CA VAL A 114 5.43 3.64 4.62
C VAL A 114 6.80 4.17 5.01
N ARG A 115 7.28 5.20 4.30
CA ARG A 115 8.52 5.91 4.66
C ARG A 115 8.25 7.39 4.92
N LEU A 116 8.83 7.90 6.00
CA LEU A 116 8.71 9.30 6.42
C LEU A 116 10.09 9.98 6.46
N TRP A 117 10.19 11.11 5.78
CA TRP A 117 11.23 12.12 5.95
C TRP A 117 10.59 13.41 6.47
N ALA A 118 11.40 14.40 6.83
CA ALA A 118 10.91 15.65 7.43
C ALA A 118 9.82 16.40 6.64
N GLY A 119 9.87 16.33 5.31
CA GLY A 119 8.88 16.95 4.41
C GLY A 119 8.35 16.01 3.33
N ARG A 120 8.55 14.69 3.49
CA ARG A 120 8.15 13.69 2.48
C ARG A 120 7.53 12.47 3.12
N LEU A 121 6.49 11.95 2.48
CA LEU A 121 5.84 10.69 2.82
C LEU A 121 5.78 9.82 1.57
N ALA A 122 6.25 8.58 1.67
CA ALA A 122 6.10 7.61 0.61
C ALA A 122 5.29 6.40 1.10
N LEU A 123 4.50 5.83 0.18
CA LEU A 123 3.85 4.54 0.35
C LEU A 123 4.21 3.68 -0.86
N SER A 124 4.72 2.49 -0.62
CA SER A 124 4.91 1.46 -1.64
C SER A 124 4.01 0.26 -1.37
N LEU A 125 3.65 -0.44 -2.43
CA LEU A 125 2.89 -1.68 -2.38
C LEU A 125 3.49 -2.67 -3.37
N GLU A 126 3.66 -3.89 -2.91
CA GLU A 126 4.02 -5.07 -3.68
C GLU A 126 2.92 -6.12 -3.49
N VAL A 127 2.51 -6.75 -4.58
CA VAL A 127 1.53 -7.85 -4.60
C VAL A 127 2.08 -8.95 -5.47
N ALA A 128 2.15 -10.16 -4.91
CA ALA A 128 2.71 -11.32 -5.57
C ALA A 128 1.69 -12.45 -5.62
N HIS A 129 1.65 -13.13 -6.77
CA HIS A 129 0.99 -14.40 -6.89
C HIS A 129 1.90 -15.47 -6.25
N ALA A 130 1.55 -15.92 -5.05
CA ALA A 130 2.40 -16.79 -4.24
C ALA A 130 2.31 -18.29 -4.59
N GLY A 131 1.51 -18.65 -5.60
CA GLY A 131 1.46 -20.03 -6.10
C GLY A 131 2.78 -20.40 -6.76
N GLY A 132 3.35 -21.54 -6.37
CA GLY A 132 4.40 -22.23 -7.14
C GLY A 132 3.78 -23.35 -7.97
N GLU A 133 4.50 -23.96 -8.90
CA GLU A 133 4.01 -25.15 -9.61
C GLU A 133 3.79 -26.33 -8.62
N GLU A 134 2.66 -26.38 -7.92
CA GLU A 134 2.29 -27.53 -7.11
C GLU A 134 1.83 -28.64 -8.05
N MET A 135 2.69 -29.63 -8.26
CA MET A 135 2.29 -30.91 -8.85
C MET A 135 1.40 -31.63 -7.84
N GLU A 136 0.10 -31.66 -8.10
CA GLU A 136 -0.81 -32.58 -7.42
C GLU A 136 -0.59 -33.98 -7.98
N TRP A 137 -0.18 -34.89 -7.10
CA TRP A 137 -0.05 -36.31 -7.41
C TRP A 137 -1.36 -36.98 -6.98
N GLU A 138 -2.19 -37.40 -7.93
CA GLU A 138 -3.26 -38.36 -7.63
C GLU A 138 -2.61 -39.76 -7.51
N GLU A 139 -2.74 -40.40 -6.36
CA GLU A 139 -2.58 -41.85 -6.28
C GLU A 139 -3.79 -42.49 -6.98
N GLU A 140 -3.60 -42.95 -8.21
CA GLU A 140 -4.58 -43.82 -8.86
C GLU A 140 -4.44 -45.20 -8.22
N GLU A 141 -5.36 -45.59 -7.33
CA GLU A 141 -5.47 -46.98 -6.87
C GLU A 141 -5.86 -47.84 -8.07
N ASP A 142 -4.86 -48.45 -8.71
CA ASP A 142 -5.05 -49.43 -9.77
C ASP A 142 -5.73 -50.70 -9.19
N PRO A 143 -6.98 -51.04 -9.59
CA PRO A 143 -7.62 -52.27 -9.12
C PRO A 143 -6.99 -53.54 -9.70
N ALA A 144 -5.96 -53.45 -10.58
CA ALA A 144 -5.37 -54.58 -11.27
C ALA A 144 -3.87 -54.83 -11.02
N GLY A 145 -3.18 -54.01 -10.21
CA GLY A 145 -1.82 -54.31 -9.74
C GLY A 145 -0.74 -54.39 -10.84
N VAL A 146 -0.81 -53.55 -11.88
CA VAL A 146 0.23 -53.50 -12.92
C VAL A 146 0.79 -52.08 -13.06
N ALA A 147 1.97 -51.88 -12.46
CA ALA A 147 2.96 -50.83 -12.70
C ALA A 147 2.48 -49.36 -12.73
N ASP A 148 2.68 -48.72 -11.55
CA ASP A 148 2.89 -47.31 -11.20
C ASP A 148 3.33 -46.37 -12.37
N GLU A 149 2.40 -45.94 -13.21
CA GLU A 149 2.56 -44.75 -14.07
C GLU A 149 1.92 -43.54 -13.37
N ARG A 150 2.71 -42.88 -12.51
CA ARG A 150 2.31 -41.62 -11.86
C ARG A 150 2.04 -40.54 -12.91
N ARG A 151 0.77 -40.32 -13.22
CA ARG A 151 0.36 -39.23 -14.11
C ARG A 151 0.19 -37.95 -13.28
N ALA A 152 1.21 -37.09 -13.29
CA ALA A 152 1.09 -35.76 -12.70
C ALA A 152 -0.07 -34.99 -13.35
N LYS A 153 -1.14 -34.71 -12.62
CA LYS A 153 -2.08 -33.66 -13.01
C LYS A 153 -1.43 -32.34 -12.57
N ARG A 154 -1.09 -31.49 -13.55
CA ARG A 154 -0.74 -30.10 -13.24
C ARG A 154 -1.98 -29.47 -12.59
N SER A 155 -1.91 -29.17 -11.29
CA SER A 155 -2.90 -28.29 -10.68
C SER A 155 -2.87 -27.00 -11.49
N ARG A 156 -4.01 -26.61 -12.07
CA ARG A 156 -4.10 -25.38 -12.84
C ARG A 156 -4.26 -24.26 -11.84
N ILE A 157 -3.13 -23.74 -11.38
CA ILE A 157 -3.12 -22.51 -10.61
C ILE A 157 -3.58 -21.39 -11.53
N LEU A 158 -4.68 -20.74 -11.13
CA LEU A 158 -5.33 -19.69 -11.91
C LEU A 158 -4.53 -18.39 -11.80
N PRO A 159 -4.50 -17.55 -12.85
CA PRO A 159 -3.94 -16.21 -12.74
C PRO A 159 -4.69 -15.36 -11.71
N LEU A 160 -3.99 -14.46 -11.03
CA LEU A 160 -4.57 -13.53 -10.06
C LEU A 160 -4.97 -12.21 -10.73
N PRO A 161 -6.27 -11.93 -10.93
CA PRO A 161 -6.72 -10.68 -11.53
C PRO A 161 -6.61 -9.51 -10.55
N LEU A 162 -5.98 -8.42 -11.00
CA LEU A 162 -5.74 -7.18 -10.26
C LEU A 162 -6.12 -5.97 -11.15
N PRO A 163 -7.42 -5.70 -11.37
CA PRO A 163 -7.87 -4.72 -12.35
C PRO A 163 -7.57 -3.26 -11.98
N ASP A 164 -7.55 -2.93 -10.69
CA ASP A 164 -7.38 -1.57 -10.17
C ASP A 164 -6.34 -1.51 -9.04
N VAL A 165 -5.32 -2.38 -9.09
CA VAL A 165 -4.25 -2.39 -8.07
C VAL A 165 -3.46 -1.08 -8.10
N GLY A 166 -3.22 -0.54 -6.92
CA GLY A 166 -2.50 0.70 -6.77
C GLY A 166 -2.56 1.25 -5.35
N LEU A 167 -2.54 2.56 -5.26
CA LEU A 167 -2.59 3.32 -4.01
C LEU A 167 -3.65 4.41 -4.14
N GLN A 168 -4.25 4.80 -3.02
CA GLN A 168 -5.22 5.87 -2.96
C GLN A 168 -4.91 6.83 -1.81
N GLY A 169 -5.27 8.10 -1.97
CA GLY A 169 -5.05 9.10 -0.93
C GLY A 169 -6.04 10.25 -1.00
N ASN A 170 -6.26 10.88 0.16
CA ASN A 170 -7.07 12.09 0.29
C ASN A 170 -6.25 13.21 0.94
N LEU A 171 -6.06 14.32 0.23
CA LEU A 171 -5.32 15.49 0.70
C LEU A 171 -6.25 16.61 1.16
N CYS A 172 -5.80 17.37 2.16
CA CYS A 172 -6.37 18.67 2.50
C CYS A 172 -5.99 19.71 1.41
N CYS A 173 -6.95 20.53 1.01
CA CYS A 173 -6.71 21.68 0.14
C CYS A 173 -6.61 22.97 0.97
N ASN A 174 -5.70 23.87 0.60
CA ASN A 174 -5.52 25.15 1.30
C ASN A 174 -6.64 26.17 1.00
N GLU A 175 -7.40 25.96 -0.09
CA GLU A 175 -8.53 26.80 -0.47
C GLU A 175 -9.83 25.98 -0.44
N ALA A 176 -10.90 26.55 0.12
CA ALA A 176 -12.25 26.03 -0.09
C ALA A 176 -12.55 26.14 -1.59
N ALA A 177 -12.56 25.01 -2.31
CA ALA A 177 -12.89 25.03 -3.72
C ALA A 177 -14.25 25.69 -3.90
N GLY A 178 -14.30 26.84 -4.58
CA GLY A 178 -15.55 27.41 -5.07
C GLY A 178 -16.31 26.30 -5.81
N SER A 179 -17.57 26.09 -5.45
CA SER A 179 -18.33 24.94 -5.93
C SER A 179 -18.45 25.01 -7.46
N VAL A 180 -17.65 24.22 -8.16
CA VAL A 180 -17.98 23.84 -9.53
C VAL A 180 -18.89 22.64 -9.38
N GLY A 181 -20.20 22.91 -9.40
CA GLY A 181 -21.20 21.87 -9.56
C GLY A 181 -20.93 21.14 -10.87
N GLY A 182 -20.22 20.02 -10.78
CA GLY A 182 -19.91 19.15 -11.88
C GLY A 182 -19.67 17.78 -11.29
N VAL A 183 -20.44 16.79 -11.74
CA VAL A 183 -20.22 15.37 -11.46
C VAL A 183 -18.82 15.04 -12.01
N GLY A 184 -17.80 15.15 -11.16
CA GLY A 184 -16.41 15.26 -11.57
C GLY A 184 -15.85 13.92 -12.01
N GLY A 185 -15.75 13.72 -13.33
CA GLY A 185 -14.96 12.64 -13.91
C GLY A 185 -13.46 12.86 -13.70
N TYR A 186 -12.71 11.75 -13.66
CA TYR A 186 -11.26 11.72 -13.55
C TYR A 186 -10.59 12.45 -14.73
N GLN A 187 -9.78 13.48 -14.47
CA GLN A 187 -9.00 14.19 -15.49
C GLN A 187 -7.52 13.82 -15.42
N ASP A 188 -6.88 13.68 -16.60
CA ASP A 188 -5.47 13.33 -16.81
C ASP A 188 -4.52 14.56 -16.64
N GLY A 189 -4.87 15.47 -15.72
CA GLY A 189 -4.22 16.78 -15.52
C GLY A 189 -3.55 16.90 -14.15
N THR A 190 -2.64 15.97 -13.84
CA THR A 190 -2.08 15.75 -12.50
C THR A 190 -1.33 16.91 -11.86
N LYS A 191 -0.78 17.84 -12.63
CA LYS A 191 0.07 18.89 -12.05
C LYS A 191 -0.77 19.97 -11.36
N ASP A 192 -1.73 20.54 -12.08
CA ASP A 192 -2.58 21.65 -11.61
C ASP A 192 -3.47 21.24 -10.43
N ALA A 193 -3.85 19.96 -10.37
CA ALA A 193 -4.71 19.44 -9.31
C ALA A 193 -3.99 19.46 -7.95
N PHE A 194 -2.69 19.14 -7.91
CA PHE A 194 -1.91 19.04 -6.68
C PHE A 194 -1.37 20.39 -6.19
N GLU A 195 -1.24 21.39 -7.06
CA GLU A 195 -0.77 22.75 -6.69
C GLU A 195 -1.58 23.35 -5.55
N LYS A 196 -2.91 23.14 -5.52
CA LYS A 196 -3.81 23.65 -4.48
C LYS A 196 -3.64 23.00 -3.09
N THR A 197 -2.91 21.90 -3.03
CA THR A 197 -2.65 21.15 -1.79
C THR A 197 -1.31 21.55 -1.14
N GLY A 198 -0.43 22.26 -1.86
CA GLY A 198 0.94 22.51 -1.41
C GLY A 198 1.80 21.24 -1.36
N VAL A 199 1.42 20.19 -2.10
CA VAL A 199 2.10 18.90 -2.16
C VAL A 199 2.41 18.56 -3.61
N ARG A 200 3.60 18.01 -3.86
CA ARG A 200 3.98 17.38 -5.13
C ARG A 200 3.86 15.87 -5.03
N LEU A 201 3.25 15.25 -6.04
CA LEU A 201 3.17 13.80 -6.21
C LEU A 201 4.24 13.30 -7.19
N GLU A 202 4.97 12.26 -6.81
CA GLU A 202 5.84 11.46 -7.68
C GLU A 202 5.37 9.99 -7.60
N THR A 203 5.43 9.26 -8.72
CA THR A 203 4.99 7.85 -8.78
C THR A 203 6.02 6.98 -9.49
N MET A 204 6.04 5.70 -9.14
CA MET A 204 6.86 4.67 -9.80
C MET A 204 6.03 3.38 -9.88
N GLY A 205 6.02 2.69 -11.03
CA GLY A 205 5.24 1.47 -11.26
C GLY A 205 3.72 1.71 -11.42
N PHE A 206 3.10 2.46 -10.51
CA PHE A 206 1.69 2.86 -10.56
C PHE A 206 1.51 4.26 -11.14
N SER A 207 1.74 4.39 -12.44
CA SER A 207 1.83 5.69 -13.12
C SER A 207 0.50 6.31 -13.55
N VAL A 208 -0.60 5.56 -13.56
CA VAL A 208 -1.91 6.10 -13.95
C VAL A 208 -2.51 6.84 -12.76
N VAL A 209 -2.52 8.17 -12.84
CA VAL A 209 -3.01 9.00 -11.75
C VAL A 209 -4.39 9.55 -12.08
N LYS A 210 -5.29 9.35 -11.14
CA LYS A 210 -6.70 9.70 -11.22
C LYS A 210 -7.00 10.62 -10.04
N SER A 211 -7.56 11.80 -10.26
CA SER A 211 -7.91 12.72 -9.15
C SER A 211 -9.29 13.34 -9.30
N ALA A 212 -9.89 13.71 -8.16
CA ALA A 212 -11.14 14.44 -8.04
C ALA A 212 -11.05 15.37 -6.82
N SER A 213 -11.74 16.51 -6.84
CA SER A 213 -11.76 17.45 -5.72
C SER A 213 -13.20 17.76 -5.32
N SER A 214 -13.46 17.79 -4.02
CA SER A 214 -14.74 18.15 -3.44
C SER A 214 -14.51 19.02 -2.20
N GLY A 215 -14.93 20.29 -2.27
CA GLY A 215 -14.72 21.25 -1.20
C GLY A 215 -13.24 21.44 -0.86
N SER A 216 -12.86 21.16 0.39
CA SER A 216 -11.49 21.27 0.88
C SER A 216 -10.69 19.96 0.83
N VAL A 217 -11.19 18.95 0.09
CA VAL A 217 -10.55 17.64 -0.01
C VAL A 217 -10.29 17.29 -1.47
N MET A 218 -9.07 16.84 -1.74
CA MET A 218 -8.69 16.24 -3.00
C MET A 218 -8.52 14.73 -2.80
N GLN A 219 -9.22 13.93 -3.59
CA GLN A 219 -9.04 12.49 -3.64
C GLN A 219 -8.20 12.14 -4.86
N PHE A 220 -7.31 11.17 -4.72
CA PHE A 220 -6.53 10.66 -5.83
C PHE A 220 -6.24 9.17 -5.70
N LYS A 221 -5.93 8.56 -6.84
CA LYS A 221 -5.47 7.18 -6.99
C LYS A 221 -4.27 7.15 -7.92
N THR A 222 -3.31 6.28 -7.64
CA THR A 222 -2.19 5.94 -8.51
C THR A 222 -2.29 4.45 -8.81
N LEU A 223 -2.55 4.09 -10.06
CA LEU A 223 -2.89 2.73 -10.47
C LEU A 223 -1.81 2.15 -11.39
N ALA A 224 -1.74 0.83 -11.44
CA ALA A 224 -1.02 0.12 -12.49
C ALA A 224 -1.45 0.62 -13.89
N PRO A 225 -0.52 0.69 -14.86
CA PRO A 225 -0.78 1.27 -16.18
C PRO A 225 -1.77 0.46 -17.03
N THR A 226 -1.90 -0.83 -16.75
CA THR A 226 -2.84 -1.73 -17.40
C THR A 226 -3.50 -2.60 -16.34
N GLN A 227 -4.65 -3.19 -16.65
CA GLN A 227 -5.17 -4.29 -15.84
C GLN A 227 -4.17 -5.43 -15.82
N ILE A 228 -3.92 -6.00 -14.64
CA ILE A 228 -2.91 -7.03 -14.44
C ILE A 228 -3.60 -8.35 -14.11
N ALA A 229 -3.08 -9.45 -14.66
CA ALA A 229 -3.41 -10.79 -14.23
C ALA A 229 -2.09 -11.52 -13.97
N LEU A 230 -1.67 -11.59 -12.70
CA LEU A 230 -0.37 -12.17 -12.34
C LEU A 230 -0.41 -13.68 -12.56
N GLN A 231 0.59 -14.21 -13.26
CA GLN A 231 0.86 -15.64 -13.32
C GLN A 231 1.54 -16.12 -12.03
N PRO A 232 1.55 -17.44 -11.76
CA PRO A 232 2.30 -18.01 -10.63
C PRO A 232 3.75 -17.53 -10.56
N GLY A 233 4.15 -16.98 -9.41
CA GLY A 233 5.47 -16.41 -9.17
C GLY A 233 5.67 -14.97 -9.67
N GLU A 234 4.71 -14.39 -10.38
CA GLU A 234 4.79 -12.99 -10.80
C GLU A 234 4.44 -12.02 -9.65
N THR A 235 4.97 -10.81 -9.76
CA THR A 235 4.78 -9.72 -8.80
C THR A 235 4.50 -8.43 -9.53
N VAL A 236 3.59 -7.62 -8.98
CA VAL A 236 3.43 -6.20 -9.33
C VAL A 236 3.87 -5.35 -8.15
N SER A 237 4.59 -4.27 -8.43
CA SER A 237 5.00 -3.30 -7.43
C SER A 237 4.84 -1.88 -7.94
N GLY A 238 4.53 -0.97 -7.03
CA GLY A 238 4.57 0.46 -7.31
C GLY A 238 4.56 1.29 -6.02
N SER A 239 4.85 2.57 -6.18
CA SER A 239 4.94 3.50 -5.08
C SER A 239 4.49 4.89 -5.47
N LEU A 240 4.09 5.66 -4.46
CA LEU A 240 3.94 7.10 -4.56
C LEU A 240 4.80 7.79 -3.51
N GLN A 241 5.17 9.03 -3.79
CA GLN A 241 5.85 9.93 -2.87
C GLN A 241 5.16 11.30 -2.91
N LEU A 242 4.78 11.78 -1.74
CA LEU A 242 4.25 13.12 -1.50
C LEU A 242 5.35 13.98 -0.89
N THR A 243 5.61 15.15 -1.47
CA THR A 243 6.62 16.10 -1.00
C THR A 243 5.99 17.46 -0.75
N LEU A 244 6.25 18.07 0.41
CA LEU A 244 5.80 19.43 0.71
C LEU A 244 6.54 20.45 -0.19
N CYS A 245 5.79 21.41 -0.74
CA CYS A 245 6.30 22.49 -1.59
C CYS A 245 6.56 23.78 -0.80
#